data_AF-A0A060CA06-F1
#
_entry.id   AF-A0A060CA06-F1
#
_cell.length_a   1.000
_cell.length_b   1.000
_cell.length_c   1.000
_cell.angle_alpha   90.00
_cell.angle_beta   90.00
_cell.angle_gamma   90.00
#
_symmetry.space_group_name_H-M   'P 1'
#
loop_
_entity.id
_entity.type
_entity.pdbx_description
1 polymer ?
#
loop_
_entity_poly.entity_id
_entity_poly.type
_entity_poly.pdbx_seq_one_letter_code
_entity_poly.pdbx_strand_id
1 'polypeptide(L)'
;RTLFDPRIGFFQGRHPDGTWRCEPDDFDPRTWGGDYAETCAWGMAVTPWHDGAGLAGLLGGDDGLAARLDEIFSTQEEADEHTLGHYRRLVHEMVEARAIRCGMAAMSNQPAHTSRSCTCHAGQ
;
A
#
# COMPACT_ATOMS: atom_id res chain seq x y z
N ARG A 1 12.53 -5.73 1.87
CA ARG A 1 12.92 -5.20 3.20
C ARG A 1 13.63 -3.84 3.13
N THR A 2 14.57 -3.61 2.22
CA THR A 2 15.37 -2.36 2.13
C THR A 2 14.57 -1.06 1.96
N LEU A 3 13.37 -1.13 1.40
CA LEU A 3 12.49 0.03 1.17
C LEU A 3 11.41 0.21 2.23
N PHE A 4 11.37 -0.64 3.26
CA PHE A 4 10.41 -0.48 4.36
C PHE A 4 10.91 0.60 5.32
N ASP A 5 10.15 1.68 5.47
CA ASP A 5 10.45 2.73 6.43
C ASP A 5 9.59 2.55 7.70
N PRO A 6 10.18 2.11 8.82
CA PRO A 6 9.43 1.88 10.06
C PRO A 6 8.86 3.18 10.67
N ARG A 7 9.34 4.36 10.26
CA ARG A 7 8.83 5.65 10.77
C ARG A 7 7.42 5.95 10.28
N ILE A 8 7.09 5.46 9.09
CA ILE A 8 5.77 5.63 8.45
C ILE A 8 5.00 4.30 8.36
N GLY A 9 5.68 3.15 8.52
CA GLY A 9 5.05 1.83 8.44
C GLY A 9 4.63 1.43 7.02
N PHE A 10 5.31 1.95 6.00
CA PHE A 10 5.06 1.66 4.59
C PHE A 10 6.37 1.48 3.82
N PHE A 11 6.27 0.90 2.63
CA PHE A 11 7.35 0.91 1.66
C PHE A 11 7.37 2.27 0.96
N GLN A 12 8.53 2.92 0.91
CA GLN A 12 8.72 4.14 0.11
C GLN A 12 10.08 4.12 -0.60
N GLY A 13 10.20 4.93 -1.66
CA GLY A 13 11.43 5.04 -2.41
C GLY A 13 12.57 5.68 -1.61
N ARG A 14 13.78 5.51 -2.13
CA ARG A 14 14.98 6.17 -1.63
C ARG A 14 15.67 6.93 -2.75
N HIS A 15 16.29 8.04 -2.41
CA HIS A 15 17.20 8.76 -3.28
C HIS A 15 18.48 7.93 -3.55
N PRO A 16 19.26 8.26 -4.60
CA PRO A 16 20.50 7.57 -4.90
C PRO A 16 21.54 7.60 -3.78
N ASP A 17 21.48 8.60 -2.91
CA ASP A 17 22.33 8.72 -1.71
C ASP A 17 21.85 7.86 -0.53
N GLY A 18 20.72 7.16 -0.68
CA GLY A 18 20.15 6.27 0.32
C GLY A 18 19.17 6.94 1.29
N THR A 19 18.96 8.26 1.19
CA THR A 19 17.95 8.98 1.98
C THR A 19 16.53 8.62 1.54
N TRP A 20 15.56 8.72 2.44
CA TRP A 20 14.15 8.45 2.12
C TRP A 20 13.57 9.53 1.22
N ARG A 21 12.65 9.17 0.32
CA ARG A 21 12.04 10.15 -0.59
C ARG A 21 11.15 11.16 0.13
N CYS A 22 10.38 10.70 1.11
CA CYS A 22 9.51 11.56 1.91
C CYS A 22 9.89 11.47 3.39
N GLU A 23 9.87 12.62 4.06
CA GLU A 23 9.87 12.67 5.51
C GLU A 23 8.48 12.27 6.06
N PRO A 24 8.40 11.75 7.29
CA PRO A 24 7.14 11.25 7.85
C PRO A 24 5.99 12.26 7.85
N ASP A 25 6.29 13.53 8.11
CA ASP A 25 5.27 14.59 8.20
C ASP A 25 4.66 14.96 6.83
N ASP A 26 5.36 14.63 5.73
CA ASP A 26 4.92 14.91 4.36
C ASP A 26 4.35 13.66 3.66
N PHE A 27 4.34 12.51 4.33
CA PHE A 27 3.96 11.24 3.73
C PHE A 27 2.45 10.97 3.86
N ASP A 28 1.73 10.96 2.72
CA ASP A 28 0.36 10.44 2.66
C ASP A 28 0.36 9.07 1.96
N PRO A 29 -0.01 7.97 2.67
CA PRO A 29 -0.01 6.63 2.08
C PRO A 29 -1.03 6.45 0.95
N ARG A 30 -1.98 7.39 0.80
CA ARG A 30 -2.99 7.39 -0.25
C ARG A 30 -2.50 8.07 -1.52
N THR A 31 -1.35 8.75 -1.51
CA THR A 31 -0.81 9.40 -2.71
C THR A 31 -0.48 8.36 -3.80
N TRP A 32 -1.09 8.51 -4.97
CA TRP A 32 -0.89 7.62 -6.12
C TRP A 32 0.32 8.02 -6.95
N GLY A 33 0.98 7.02 -7.56
CA GLY A 33 2.08 7.25 -8.47
C GLY A 33 3.43 7.47 -7.78
N GLY A 34 4.42 7.94 -8.54
CA GLY A 34 5.77 8.20 -8.03
C GLY A 34 6.54 6.90 -7.85
N ASP A 35 6.67 6.45 -6.60
CA ASP A 35 7.30 5.17 -6.26
C ASP A 35 6.38 3.97 -6.53
N TYR A 36 5.08 4.22 -6.74
CA TYR A 36 4.06 3.19 -6.89
C TYR A 36 3.46 3.26 -8.29
N ALA A 37 3.56 2.18 -9.06
CA ALA A 37 2.92 2.10 -10.37
C ALA A 37 1.44 1.72 -10.22
N GLU A 38 0.54 2.60 -10.69
CA GLU A 38 -0.91 2.36 -10.76
C GLU A 38 -1.55 1.95 -9.42
N THR A 39 -0.97 2.45 -8.33
CA THR A 39 -1.45 2.30 -6.96
C THR A 39 -0.82 3.35 -6.05
N CYS A 40 -1.04 3.22 -4.75
CA CYS A 40 -0.43 4.00 -3.67
C CYS A 40 0.28 3.08 -2.66
N ALA A 41 0.76 3.63 -1.54
CA ALA A 41 1.52 2.87 -0.55
C ALA A 41 0.73 1.67 0.02
N TRP A 42 -0.59 1.80 0.13
CA TRP A 42 -1.48 0.72 0.58
C TRP A 42 -1.47 -0.48 -0.35
N GLY A 43 -1.55 -0.26 -1.67
CA GLY A 43 -1.51 -1.36 -2.64
C GLY A 43 -0.17 -2.09 -2.64
N MET A 44 0.91 -1.44 -2.21
CA MET A 44 2.23 -2.06 -2.05
C MET A 44 2.48 -2.67 -0.67
N ALA A 45 1.65 -2.36 0.34
CA ALA A 45 1.90 -2.76 1.72
C ALA A 45 1.93 -4.29 1.93
N VAL A 46 1.30 -5.05 1.02
CA VAL A 46 1.18 -6.53 1.10
C VAL A 46 1.64 -7.27 -0.16
N THR A 47 2.34 -6.58 -1.08
CA THR A 47 2.84 -7.20 -2.33
C THR A 47 4.05 -8.14 -2.19
N PRO A 48 4.87 -8.13 -1.11
CA PRO A 48 5.94 -9.12 -0.91
C PRO A 48 5.44 -10.54 -0.55
N TRP A 49 4.44 -11.06 -1.26
CA TRP A 49 3.73 -12.32 -0.95
C TRP A 49 4.62 -13.57 -0.86
N HIS A 50 5.80 -13.55 -1.49
CA HIS A 50 6.75 -14.66 -1.44
C HIS A 50 7.47 -14.80 -0.08
N ASP A 51 7.51 -13.74 0.74
CA ASP A 51 8.11 -13.71 2.08
C ASP A 51 7.11 -13.17 3.11
N GLY A 52 5.99 -13.87 3.27
CA GLY A 52 4.94 -13.53 4.23
C GLY A 52 5.46 -13.39 5.67
N ALA A 53 6.33 -14.31 6.10
CA ALA A 53 6.95 -14.26 7.43
C ALA A 53 7.87 -13.03 7.60
N GLY A 54 8.61 -12.66 6.54
CA GLY A 54 9.40 -11.44 6.56
C GLY A 54 8.55 -10.17 6.58
N LEU A 55 7.42 -10.17 5.88
CA LEU A 55 6.46 -9.06 5.92
C LEU A 55 5.82 -8.94 7.31
N ALA A 56 5.37 -10.06 7.90
CA ALA A 56 4.90 -10.10 9.28
C ALA A 56 5.95 -9.54 10.24
N GLY A 57 7.21 -9.96 10.11
CA GLY A 57 8.32 -9.43 10.91
C GLY A 57 8.53 -7.91 10.79
N LEU A 58 8.23 -7.30 9.64
CA LEU A 58 8.26 -5.85 9.47
C LEU A 58 7.07 -5.14 10.10
N LEU A 59 5.92 -5.82 10.17
CA LEU A 59 4.65 -5.28 10.68
C LEU A 59 4.38 -5.60 12.16
N GLY A 60 5.31 -6.26 12.84
CA GLY A 60 5.16 -6.59 14.27
C GLY A 60 4.65 -8.00 14.55
N GLY A 61 4.80 -8.93 13.61
CA GLY A 61 4.35 -10.32 13.69
C GLY A 61 3.04 -10.56 12.95
N ASP A 62 2.47 -11.74 13.13
CA ASP A 62 1.26 -12.18 12.43
C ASP A 62 0.05 -11.28 12.77
N ASP A 63 -0.08 -10.86 14.04
CA ASP A 63 -1.12 -9.93 14.48
C ASP A 63 -1.01 -8.56 13.79
N GLY A 64 0.21 -8.08 13.58
CA GLY A 64 0.45 -6.81 12.88
C GLY A 64 0.17 -6.90 11.39
N LEU A 65 0.47 -8.04 10.77
CA LEU A 65 0.08 -8.33 9.38
C LEU A 65 -1.45 -8.42 9.24
N ALA A 66 -2.13 -9.11 10.16
CA ALA A 66 -3.58 -9.22 10.20
C ALA A 66 -4.24 -7.83 10.35
N ALA A 67 -3.78 -7.02 11.30
CA ALA A 67 -4.28 -5.66 11.49
C ALA A 67 -4.08 -4.78 10.24
N ARG A 68 -2.95 -4.91 9.55
CA ARG A 68 -2.72 -4.19 8.29
C ARG A 68 -3.67 -4.63 7.18
N LEU A 69 -3.97 -5.92 7.07
CA LEU A 69 -4.95 -6.42 6.11
C LEU A 69 -6.35 -5.87 6.42
N ASP A 70 -6.75 -5.86 7.69
CA ASP A 70 -8.02 -5.29 8.13
C ASP A 70 -8.10 -3.79 7.80
N GLU A 71 -7.03 -3.02 8.05
CA GLU A 71 -6.93 -1.61 7.67
C GLU A 71 -7.09 -1.39 6.16
N ILE A 72 -6.43 -2.23 5.34
CA ILE A 72 -6.53 -2.15 3.88
C ILE A 72 -7.98 -2.32 3.43
N PHE A 73 -8.70 -3.32 3.94
CA PHE A 73 -10.08 -3.59 3.51
C PHE A 73 -11.11 -2.63 4.13
N SER A 74 -10.81 -2.00 5.26
CA SER A 74 -11.72 -1.07 5.96
C SER A 74 -11.50 0.41 5.60
N THR A 75 -10.33 0.79 5.10
CA THR A 75 -10.02 2.16 4.68
C THR A 75 -10.52 2.39 3.26
N GLN A 76 -11.52 3.24 3.07
CA GLN A 76 -12.10 3.50 1.74
C GLN A 76 -11.16 4.32 0.83
N GLU A 77 -11.01 3.89 -0.43
CA GLU A 77 -10.44 4.74 -1.49
C GLU A 77 -11.51 5.73 -1.98
N GLU A 78 -11.18 7.02 -1.94
CA GLU A 78 -12.11 8.13 -2.23
C GLU A 78 -11.98 8.63 -3.67
N ALA A 79 -10.91 8.27 -4.38
CA ALA A 79 -10.54 8.80 -5.69
C ALA A 79 -10.57 10.34 -5.70
N ASP A 80 -9.85 10.93 -4.75
CA ASP A 80 -9.79 12.39 -4.52
C ASP A 80 -8.70 13.04 -5.38
N GLU A 81 -8.91 14.30 -5.77
CA GLU A 81 -7.90 15.12 -6.45
C GLU A 81 -6.66 15.36 -5.57
N HIS A 82 -6.83 15.37 -4.25
CA HIS A 82 -5.73 15.52 -3.30
C HIS A 82 -4.80 14.30 -3.25
N THR A 83 -5.28 13.11 -3.65
CA THR A 83 -4.50 11.86 -3.63
C THR A 83 -3.93 11.47 -4.99
N LEU A 84 -4.11 12.32 -6.02
CA LEU A 84 -3.56 12.09 -7.37
C LEU A 84 -2.05 11.89 -7.38
N GLY A 85 -1.35 12.55 -6.44
CA GLY A 85 0.09 12.47 -6.31
C GLY A 85 0.82 12.87 -7.59
N HIS A 86 1.42 11.88 -8.23
CA HIS A 86 2.20 12.09 -9.46
C HIS A 86 1.36 12.03 -10.74
N TYR A 87 0.09 11.64 -10.63
CA TYR A 87 -0.86 11.76 -11.72
C TYR A 87 -1.40 13.20 -11.80
N ARG A 88 -1.66 13.69 -13.01
CA ARG A 88 -2.21 15.04 -13.24
C ARG A 88 -3.73 15.07 -13.38
N ARG A 89 -4.36 13.91 -13.25
CA ARG A 89 -5.80 13.68 -13.39
C ARG A 89 -6.16 12.36 -12.72
N LEU A 90 -7.43 12.21 -12.37
CA LEU A 90 -7.96 10.91 -11.96
C LEU A 90 -7.73 9.89 -13.08
N VAL A 91 -7.03 8.82 -12.75
CA VAL A 91 -6.85 7.66 -13.63
C VAL A 91 -7.96 6.63 -13.36
N HIS A 92 -8.22 5.75 -14.32
CA HIS A 92 -9.38 4.86 -14.23
C HIS A 92 -9.27 3.88 -13.05
N GLU A 93 -8.05 3.50 -12.69
CA GLU A 93 -7.72 2.63 -11.57
C GLU A 93 -8.20 3.21 -10.22
N MET A 94 -8.05 4.53 -10.01
CA MET A 94 -8.54 5.20 -8.80
C MET A 94 -10.07 5.15 -8.72
N VAL A 95 -10.73 5.43 -9.85
CA VAL A 95 -12.20 5.46 -9.94
C VAL A 95 -12.79 4.06 -9.75
N GLU A 96 -12.16 3.04 -10.33
CA GLU A 96 -12.54 1.65 -10.21
C GLU A 96 -12.31 1.12 -8.78
N ALA A 97 -11.16 1.43 -8.16
CA ALA A 97 -10.86 1.05 -6.79
C ALA A 97 -11.92 1.59 -5.81
N ARG A 98 -12.29 2.87 -5.93
CA ARG A 98 -13.41 3.47 -5.18
C ARG A 98 -14.73 2.75 -5.43
N ALA A 99 -15.04 2.44 -6.69
CA ALA A 99 -16.33 1.87 -7.09
C ALA A 99 -16.53 0.43 -6.59
N ILE A 100 -15.44 -0.35 -6.50
CA ILE A 100 -15.46 -1.74 -6.00
C ILE A 100 -15.72 -1.80 -4.48
N ARG A 101 -15.34 -0.75 -3.73
CA ARG A 101 -15.56 -0.64 -2.28
C ARG A 101 -14.94 -1.80 -1.48
N CYS A 102 -13.75 -2.22 -1.89
CA CYS A 102 -12.91 -3.16 -1.14
C CYS A 102 -11.82 -2.42 -0.32
N GLY A 103 -12.12 -1.20 0.13
CA GLY A 103 -11.16 -0.34 0.81
C GLY A 103 -10.02 0.10 -0.12
N MET A 104 -8.79 0.12 0.41
CA MET A 104 -7.56 0.42 -0.32
C MET A 104 -7.02 -0.80 -1.09
N ALA A 105 -7.65 -1.98 -0.97
CA ALA A 105 -7.40 -3.08 -1.89
C ALA A 105 -8.06 -2.77 -3.23
N ALA A 106 -7.31 -2.12 -4.13
CA ALA A 106 -7.71 -1.82 -5.50
C ALA A 106 -7.84 -3.11 -6.36
N MET A 107 -8.82 -3.96 -6.05
CA MET A 107 -9.05 -5.29 -6.66
C MET A 107 -9.33 -5.24 -8.16
N SER A 108 -9.59 -4.06 -8.73
CA SER A 108 -9.63 -3.82 -10.17
C SER A 108 -8.27 -3.98 -10.83
N ASN A 109 -7.17 -3.84 -10.06
CA ASN A 109 -5.82 -3.75 -10.58
C ASN A 109 -4.91 -4.91 -10.11
N GLN A 110 -3.89 -5.24 -10.90
CA GLN A 110 -3.05 -6.41 -10.64
C GLN A 110 -2.28 -6.37 -9.30
N PRO A 111 -1.80 -5.21 -8.78
CA PRO A 111 -1.12 -5.17 -7.48
C PRO A 111 -1.95 -5.76 -6.32
N ALA A 112 -3.27 -5.56 -6.34
CA ALA A 112 -4.16 -6.02 -5.28
C ALA A 112 -4.45 -7.53 -5.29
N HIS A 113 -4.13 -8.24 -6.39
CA HIS A 113 -4.41 -9.68 -6.48
C HIS A 113 -3.66 -10.50 -5.42
N THR A 114 -2.55 -9.96 -4.91
CA THR A 114 -1.70 -10.59 -3.90
C THR A 114 -2.29 -10.52 -2.48
N SER A 115 -3.21 -9.58 -2.22
CA SER A 115 -3.85 -9.40 -0.91
C SER A 115 -4.60 -10.65 -0.45
N ARG A 116 -5.22 -11.40 -1.38
CA ARG A 116 -5.94 -12.65 -1.09
C ARG A 116 -5.01 -13.79 -0.64
N SER A 117 -3.77 -13.80 -1.09
CA SER A 117 -2.79 -14.80 -0.64
C SER A 117 -2.26 -14.48 0.76
N CYS A 118 -2.20 -13.18 1.11
CA CYS A 118 -1.70 -12.74 2.41
C CYS A 118 -2.68 -13.03 3.55
N THR A 119 -4.00 -12.96 3.32
CA THR A 119 -5.01 -13.33 4.35
C THR A 119 -4.83 -14.77 4.82
N CYS A 120 -4.59 -15.71 3.90
CA CYS A 120 -4.32 -17.11 4.25
C CYS A 120 -3.05 -17.29 5.10
N HIS A 121 -2.06 -16.41 4.95
CA HIS A 121 -0.83 -16.45 5.76
C HIS A 121 -1.04 -15.85 7.15
N ALA A 122 -1.91 -14.85 7.27
CA ALA A 122 -2.29 -14.23 8.54
C ALA A 122 -3.25 -15.10 9.38
N GLY A 123 -3.59 -16.31 8.93
CA GLY A 123 -4.50 -17.21 9.65
C GLY A 123 -5.97 -16.79 9.61
N GLN A 124 -6.36 -15.92 8.67
CA GLN A 124 -7.72 -15.45 8.44
C GLN A 124 -8.40 -16.17 7.27
#